data_AF-A0A0M4SJE4-F1
#
_entry.id   AF-A0A0M4SJE4-F1
#
_cell.length_a   1.000
_cell.length_b   1.000
_cell.length_c   1.000
_cell.angle_alpha   90.00
_cell.angle_beta   90.00
_cell.angle_gamma   90.00
#
_symmetry.space_group_name_H-M   'P 1'
#
loop_
_entity.id
_entity.type
_entity.pdbx_description
1 polymer ?
#
loop_
_entity_poly.entity_id
_entity_poly.type
_entity_poly.pdbx_seq_one_letter_code
_entity_poly.pdbx_strand_id
1 'polypeptide(L)'
;MNQQQKVVNNIYKIGATALFTLSTLALNCPHTSAISIGVSPPRFELKIDDKKPKTQVFRVVNVDSKPATFRIYIQDWILDEKNEIQPVKSSEQSLDNWITVNPVSFTLPPGKTQTVRFSVRPRVKPQAGEHRALIFVEEVNSNQDKKPRSGVRVLGRFGVAVYAYVGSIKKVGVLNSISVDSKSNNLKAAFDISSQGNAYVRMNGQYAVWSANKYPGASATKQIANLQAEKSKKPDGVVDAGSLPSTPVLPGTRRQLILNITKKLPPGQYVLDVNGDLNGSAIDKGIPFTVTARSK
;
A
#
# COMPACT_ATOMS: atom_id res chain seq x y z
N MET A 1 -5.70 -27.13 -86.35
CA MET A 1 -5.15 -28.25 -85.56
C MET A 1 -4.87 -27.74 -84.16
N ASN A 2 -5.47 -28.40 -83.16
CA ASN A 2 -5.38 -28.21 -81.70
C ASN A 2 -5.86 -26.87 -81.15
N GLN A 3 -7.14 -26.72 -80.76
CA GLN A 3 -7.81 -27.34 -79.60
C GLN A 3 -6.95 -27.35 -78.33
N GLN A 4 -7.33 -26.49 -77.37
CA GLN A 4 -7.30 -26.65 -75.90
C GLN A 4 -7.20 -25.26 -75.26
N GLN A 5 -8.32 -24.51 -75.16
CA GLN A 5 -8.59 -23.53 -74.09
C GLN A 5 -9.88 -22.74 -74.36
N LYS A 6 -10.77 -22.78 -73.36
CA LYS A 6 -11.87 -21.86 -73.00
C LYS A 6 -13.16 -22.63 -72.73
N VAL A 7 -13.53 -22.87 -71.47
CA VAL A 7 -14.14 -21.92 -70.50
C VAL A 7 -15.67 -21.89 -70.67
N VAL A 8 -16.33 -22.46 -69.64
CA VAL A 8 -17.57 -22.01 -68.97
C VAL A 8 -18.93 -22.67 -69.29
N ASN A 9 -19.64 -22.89 -68.17
CA ASN A 9 -21.04 -23.32 -67.92
C ASN A 9 -21.20 -24.83 -67.62
N ASN A 10 -21.96 -25.28 -66.61
CA ASN A 10 -22.86 -24.63 -65.66
C ASN A 10 -23.10 -25.60 -64.46
N ILE A 11 -23.07 -25.04 -63.24
CA ILE A 11 -24.03 -25.19 -62.13
C ILE A 11 -24.63 -26.59 -61.82
N TYR A 12 -24.37 -27.16 -60.62
CA TYR A 12 -25.29 -27.09 -59.46
C TYR A 12 -24.90 -28.05 -58.32
N LYS A 13 -25.01 -27.51 -57.10
CA LYS A 13 -25.31 -28.14 -55.79
C LYS A 13 -24.16 -28.83 -55.06
N ILE A 14 -23.72 -28.19 -53.98
CA ILE A 14 -23.71 -28.60 -52.55
C ILE A 14 -23.07 -27.38 -51.85
N GLY A 15 -23.76 -26.56 -51.06
CA GLY A 15 -24.50 -26.92 -49.87
C GLY A 15 -23.59 -26.84 -48.64
N ALA A 16 -23.16 -25.63 -48.23
CA ALA A 16 -22.63 -25.32 -46.88
C ALA A 16 -22.32 -23.81 -46.74
N THR A 17 -23.32 -22.98 -46.49
CA THR A 17 -23.12 -21.61 -46.01
C THR A 17 -23.25 -21.64 -44.49
N ALA A 18 -22.12 -21.76 -43.78
CA ALA A 18 -22.04 -21.48 -42.34
C ALA A 18 -21.20 -20.21 -42.16
N LEU A 19 -21.84 -19.05 -42.29
CA LEU A 19 -21.24 -17.77 -41.91
C LEU A 19 -21.24 -17.72 -40.38
N PHE A 20 -20.17 -18.20 -39.75
CA PHE A 20 -19.92 -17.93 -38.34
C PHE A 20 -19.59 -16.44 -38.20
N THR A 21 -20.58 -15.64 -37.82
CA THR A 21 -20.36 -14.30 -37.27
C THR A 21 -19.62 -14.47 -35.95
N LEU A 22 -18.28 -14.38 -36.00
CA LEU A 22 -17.46 -14.32 -34.80
C LEU A 22 -17.73 -12.97 -34.12
N SER A 23 -18.78 -12.94 -33.30
CA SER A 23 -19.10 -11.82 -32.43
C SER A 23 -17.90 -11.60 -31.51
N THR A 24 -17.13 -10.56 -31.78
CA THR A 24 -16.03 -10.13 -30.93
C THR A 24 -16.62 -9.67 -29.61
N LEU A 25 -16.67 -10.58 -28.64
CA LEU A 25 -16.96 -10.26 -27.25
C LEU A 25 -15.81 -9.37 -26.77
N ALA A 26 -15.98 -8.06 -26.91
CA ALA A 26 -15.07 -7.07 -26.34
C ALA A 26 -15.07 -7.30 -24.83
N LEU A 27 -14.03 -7.97 -24.34
CA LEU A 27 -13.71 -8.04 -22.92
C LEU A 27 -13.51 -6.61 -22.46
N ASN A 28 -14.56 -6.00 -21.91
CA ASN A 28 -14.48 -4.82 -21.07
C ASN A 28 -13.71 -5.23 -19.81
N CYS A 29 -12.40 -5.34 -19.94
CA CYS A 29 -11.52 -5.50 -18.80
C CYS A 29 -11.65 -4.19 -18.02
N PRO A 30 -12.16 -4.20 -16.78
CA PRO A 30 -12.16 -3.01 -15.98
C PRO A 30 -10.71 -2.55 -15.86
N HIS A 31 -10.38 -1.41 -16.47
CA HIS A 31 -9.10 -0.76 -16.28
C HIS A 31 -8.99 -0.40 -14.81
N THR A 32 -8.36 -1.26 -14.03
CA THR A 32 -7.92 -0.88 -12.70
C THR A 32 -6.92 0.26 -12.90
N SER A 33 -7.31 1.48 -12.53
CA SER A 33 -6.38 2.60 -12.53
C SER A 33 -5.36 2.34 -11.43
N ALA A 34 -4.24 1.74 -11.81
CA ALA A 34 -3.11 1.54 -10.92
C ALA A 34 -2.54 2.91 -10.51
N ILE A 35 -2.01 3.02 -9.30
CA ILE A 35 -1.28 4.21 -8.87
C ILE A 35 -0.04 4.35 -9.77
N SER A 36 0.03 5.46 -10.51
CA SER A 36 1.03 5.73 -11.53
C SER A 36 2.40 6.20 -11.01
N ILE A 37 2.64 6.14 -9.69
CA ILE A 37 3.83 6.69 -9.03
C ILE A 37 4.54 5.62 -8.18
N GLY A 38 5.83 5.42 -8.41
CA GLY A 38 6.69 4.68 -7.48
C GLY A 38 7.63 5.63 -6.72
N VAL A 39 7.84 5.38 -5.43
CA VAL A 39 8.77 6.15 -4.60
C VAL A 39 9.65 5.25 -3.74
N SER A 40 10.95 5.55 -3.67
CA SER A 40 11.89 4.78 -2.85
C SER A 40 13.07 5.62 -2.30
N PRO A 41 13.39 5.54 -0.99
CA PRO A 41 12.60 4.85 0.04
C PRO A 41 11.33 5.65 0.39
N PRO A 42 10.28 4.99 0.93
CA PRO A 42 9.01 5.64 1.25
C PRO A 42 9.00 6.34 2.63
N ARG A 43 10.04 6.12 3.45
CA ARG A 43 10.14 6.64 4.81
C ARG A 43 11.58 6.95 5.18
N PHE A 44 11.77 8.04 5.93
CA PHE A 44 13.03 8.44 6.56
C PHE A 44 12.84 8.66 8.06
N GLU A 45 13.84 8.24 8.83
CA GLU A 45 13.95 8.48 10.27
C GLU A 45 15.29 9.14 10.54
N LEU A 46 15.28 10.33 11.11
CA LEU A 46 16.45 11.20 11.22
C LEU A 46 16.63 11.67 12.65
N LYS A 47 17.86 11.62 13.18
CA LYS A 47 18.22 12.27 14.44
C LYS A 47 18.74 13.68 14.13
N ILE A 48 18.17 14.70 14.76
CA ILE A 48 18.42 16.12 14.45
C ILE A 48 18.93 16.91 15.67
N ASP A 49 19.63 16.24 16.59
CA ASP A 49 20.19 16.85 17.80
C ASP A 49 21.33 17.82 17.54
N ASP A 50 22.18 17.48 16.56
CA ASP A 50 23.19 18.40 16.10
C ASP A 50 22.50 19.44 15.20
N LYS A 51 22.76 20.74 15.42
CA LYS A 51 22.17 21.85 14.65
C LYS A 51 22.57 21.85 13.16
N LYS A 52 23.13 20.74 12.64
CA LYS A 52 23.56 20.60 11.25
C LYS A 52 22.38 20.11 10.41
N PRO A 53 22.23 20.61 9.17
CA PRO A 53 21.24 20.09 8.25
C PRO A 53 21.44 18.59 7.99
N LYS A 54 20.35 17.82 8.00
CA LYS A 54 20.34 16.42 7.60
C LYS A 54 19.76 16.30 6.20
N THR A 55 20.62 16.00 5.23
CA THR A 55 20.25 15.90 3.82
C THR A 55 20.07 14.44 3.41
N GLN A 56 18.98 14.17 2.70
CA GLN A 56 18.60 12.84 2.22
C GLN A 56 18.09 12.92 0.78
N VAL A 57 17.96 11.76 0.14
CA VAL A 57 17.42 11.65 -1.22
C VAL A 57 16.41 10.51 -1.31
N PHE A 58 15.34 10.73 -2.07
CA PHE A 58 14.45 9.67 -2.53
C PHE A 58 14.29 9.74 -4.05
N ARG A 59 13.90 8.63 -4.64
CA ARG A 59 13.66 8.49 -6.07
C ARG A 59 12.17 8.43 -6.34
N VAL A 60 11.72 9.17 -7.33
CA VAL A 60 10.36 9.14 -7.88
C VAL A 60 10.44 8.52 -9.27
N VAL A 61 9.66 7.47 -9.52
CA VAL A 61 9.55 6.84 -10.83
C VAL A 61 8.13 7.00 -11.35
N ASN A 62 8.02 7.39 -12.63
CA ASN A 62 6.76 7.37 -13.34
C ASN A 62 6.49 5.93 -13.82
N VAL A 63 5.54 5.24 -13.20
CA VAL A 63 5.16 3.87 -13.60
C VAL A 63 3.98 3.87 -14.59
N ASP A 64 3.50 5.05 -15.01
CA ASP A 64 2.55 5.15 -16.10
C ASP A 64 3.20 4.88 -17.46
N SER A 65 2.34 4.59 -18.43
CA SER A 65 2.58 4.52 -19.86
C SER A 65 2.75 5.90 -20.54
N LYS A 66 2.44 7.01 -19.85
CA LYS A 66 2.47 8.38 -20.40
C LYS A 66 3.39 9.31 -19.59
N PRO A 67 3.91 10.39 -20.21
CA PRO A 67 4.60 11.44 -19.46
C PRO A 67 3.69 12.04 -18.38
N ALA A 68 4.25 12.25 -17.18
CA ALA A 68 3.52 12.79 -16.03
C ALA A 68 4.30 13.95 -15.41
N THR A 69 3.58 14.98 -14.96
CA THR A 69 4.17 16.11 -14.23
C THR A 69 3.86 15.95 -12.76
N PHE A 70 4.88 16.10 -11.92
CA PHE A 70 4.79 15.93 -10.49
C PHE A 70 5.06 17.25 -9.78
N ARG A 71 4.24 17.56 -8.78
CA ARG A 71 4.45 18.63 -7.81
C ARG A 71 4.85 18.03 -6.48
N ILE A 72 5.80 18.67 -5.81
CA ILE A 72 6.23 18.33 -4.46
C ILE A 72 5.87 19.44 -3.49
N TYR A 73 5.23 19.05 -2.39
CA TYR A 73 4.94 19.92 -1.26
C TYR A 73 5.02 19.12 0.02
N ILE A 74 5.18 19.84 1.14
CA ILE A 74 5.43 19.24 2.44
C ILE A 74 4.29 19.64 3.36
N GLN A 75 3.86 18.72 4.21
CA GLN A 75 2.75 18.97 5.11
C GLN A 75 2.90 18.14 6.39
N ASP A 76 2.75 18.78 7.53
CA ASP A 76 2.52 18.05 8.78
C ASP A 76 1.16 17.33 8.76
N TRP A 77 1.05 16.29 9.58
CA TRP A 77 -0.14 15.45 9.62
C TRP A 77 -0.37 14.78 10.98
N ILE A 78 -1.63 14.40 11.19
CA ILE A 78 -2.09 13.49 12.24
C ILE A 78 -2.88 12.34 11.60
N LEU A 79 -3.18 11.33 12.42
CA LEU A 79 -4.21 10.36 12.09
C LEU A 79 -5.49 10.74 12.80
N ASP A 80 -6.63 10.65 12.13
CA ASP A 80 -7.93 10.70 12.78
C ASP A 80 -8.31 9.34 13.43
N GLU A 81 -9.53 9.24 13.90
CA GLU A 81 -10.09 8.03 14.54
C GLU A 81 -10.19 6.83 13.59
N LYS A 82 -10.29 7.07 12.28
CA LYS A 82 -10.33 6.05 11.23
C LYS A 82 -8.94 5.66 10.74
N ASN A 83 -7.90 6.25 11.33
CA ASN A 83 -6.51 6.15 10.89
C ASN A 83 -6.26 6.75 9.50
N GLU A 84 -7.05 7.75 9.09
CA GLU A 84 -6.82 8.50 7.86
C GLU A 84 -5.89 9.70 8.15
N ILE A 85 -5.03 10.01 7.18
CA ILE A 85 -4.08 11.12 7.28
C ILE A 85 -4.86 12.43 7.15
N GLN A 86 -4.77 13.27 8.19
CA GLN A 86 -5.35 14.61 8.18
C GLN A 86 -4.27 15.68 8.23
N PRO A 87 -4.37 16.76 7.43
CA PRO A 87 -3.50 17.93 7.56
C PRO A 87 -3.59 18.53 8.95
N VAL A 88 -2.47 19.04 9.46
CA VAL A 88 -2.49 19.98 10.59
C VAL A 88 -1.89 21.32 10.18
N LYS A 89 -2.38 22.37 10.81
CA LYS A 89 -1.83 23.72 10.62
C LYS A 89 -0.40 23.75 11.15
N SER A 90 0.52 24.25 10.33
CA SER A 90 1.92 24.36 10.72
C SER A 90 2.12 25.33 11.89
N SER A 91 3.07 25.00 12.75
CA SER A 91 3.57 25.82 13.85
C SER A 91 5.08 26.01 13.72
N GLU A 92 5.72 26.81 14.59
CA GLU A 92 7.19 26.93 14.59
C GLU A 92 7.90 25.59 14.87
N GLN A 93 7.22 24.67 15.56
CA GLN A 93 7.70 23.32 15.88
C GLN A 93 7.33 22.28 14.81
N SER A 94 6.61 22.66 13.76
CA SER A 94 6.21 21.75 12.69
C SER A 94 7.39 21.40 11.80
N LEU A 95 7.47 20.13 11.40
CA LEU A 95 8.60 19.61 10.64
C LEU A 95 8.57 20.12 9.20
N ASP A 96 7.38 20.33 8.64
CA ASP A 96 7.19 20.92 7.31
C ASP A 96 7.92 22.25 7.13
N ASN A 97 7.95 23.11 8.15
CA ASN A 97 8.67 24.38 8.16
C ASN A 97 10.21 24.22 8.18
N TRP A 98 10.70 23.04 8.55
CA TRP A 98 12.12 22.73 8.67
C TRP A 98 12.68 21.96 7.48
N ILE A 99 11.82 21.48 6.59
CA ILE A 99 12.20 20.72 5.40
C ILE A 99 12.31 21.66 4.20
N THR A 100 13.43 21.57 3.48
CA THR A 100 13.57 22.12 2.12
C THR A 100 13.70 20.97 1.13
N VAL A 101 13.14 21.12 -0.07
CA VAL A 101 13.13 20.07 -1.11
C VAL A 101 13.47 20.63 -2.48
N ASN A 102 14.19 19.85 -3.28
CA ASN A 102 14.59 20.21 -4.64
C ASN A 102 14.69 18.95 -5.53
N PRO A 103 14.09 18.94 -6.73
CA PRO A 103 13.17 19.94 -7.29
C PRO A 103 11.79 19.94 -6.61
N VAL A 104 11.04 21.04 -6.73
CA VAL A 104 9.64 21.15 -6.27
C VAL A 104 8.62 20.77 -7.34
N SER A 105 9.04 20.71 -8.61
CA SER A 105 8.24 20.28 -9.75
C SER A 105 9.12 19.74 -10.85
N PHE A 106 8.65 18.73 -11.57
CA PHE A 106 9.35 18.13 -12.71
C PHE A 106 8.41 17.26 -13.54
N THR A 107 8.77 17.00 -14.79
CA THR A 107 8.05 16.09 -15.70
C THR A 107 8.92 14.88 -16.00
N LEU A 108 8.35 13.68 -15.89
CA LEU A 108 9.03 12.42 -16.21
C LEU A 108 8.34 11.70 -17.38
N PRO A 109 9.11 11.27 -18.39
CA PRO A 109 8.63 10.26 -19.35
C PRO A 109 8.30 8.92 -18.66
N PRO A 110 7.56 8.03 -19.34
CA PRO A 110 7.27 6.67 -18.85
C PRO A 110 8.53 5.90 -18.42
N GLY A 111 8.48 5.26 -17.26
CA GLY A 111 9.57 4.44 -16.72
C GLY A 111 10.82 5.22 -16.28
N LYS A 112 10.82 6.55 -16.39
CA LYS A 112 11.96 7.39 -15.97
C LYS A 112 11.87 7.74 -14.50
N THR A 113 13.04 8.03 -13.93
CA THR A 113 13.23 8.30 -12.50
C THR A 113 13.82 9.69 -12.28
N GLN A 114 13.27 10.44 -11.33
CA GLN A 114 13.84 11.68 -10.79
C GLN A 114 14.40 11.41 -9.39
N THR A 115 15.60 11.90 -9.11
CA THR A 115 16.09 11.98 -7.72
C THR A 115 15.65 13.30 -7.10
N VAL A 116 14.99 13.23 -5.96
CA VAL A 116 14.56 14.39 -5.16
C VAL A 116 15.43 14.45 -3.92
N ARG A 117 16.04 15.60 -3.67
CA ARG A 117 16.84 15.86 -2.48
C ARG A 117 16.02 16.69 -1.50
N PHE A 118 16.04 16.33 -0.23
CA PHE A 118 15.51 17.17 0.83
C PHE A 118 16.52 17.34 1.97
N SER A 119 16.39 18.44 2.70
CA SER A 119 17.21 18.72 3.88
C SER A 119 16.33 19.12 5.05
N VAL A 120 16.62 18.58 6.23
CA VAL A 120 15.94 18.91 7.48
C VAL A 120 16.85 19.81 8.31
N ARG A 121 16.39 21.02 8.62
CA ARG A 121 17.09 21.96 9.49
C ARG A 121 16.09 22.69 10.39
N PRO A 122 16.06 22.40 11.71
CA PRO A 122 15.25 23.17 12.66
C PRO A 122 15.52 24.67 12.56
N ARG A 123 14.46 25.47 12.49
CA ARG A 123 14.55 26.95 12.45
C ARG A 123 14.51 27.58 13.85
N VAL A 124 14.01 26.84 14.82
CA VAL A 124 13.96 27.17 16.24
C VAL A 124 14.64 26.05 17.03
N LYS A 125 14.81 26.24 18.35
CA LYS A 125 15.21 25.12 19.22
C LYS A 125 14.10 24.06 19.18
N PRO A 126 14.35 22.85 18.66
CA PRO A 126 13.33 21.84 18.54
C PRO A 126 12.98 21.27 19.92
N GLN A 127 11.71 20.98 20.14
CA GLN A 127 11.26 20.25 21.34
C GLN A 127 11.77 18.81 21.30
N ALA A 128 11.94 18.20 22.48
CA ALA A 128 12.35 16.80 22.56
C ALA A 128 11.21 15.87 22.13
N GLY A 129 11.55 14.77 21.47
CA GLY A 129 10.60 13.79 20.96
C GLY A 129 10.57 13.70 19.44
N GLU A 130 9.43 13.29 18.92
CA GLU A 130 9.18 13.14 17.49
C GLU A 130 8.53 14.37 16.86
N HIS A 131 9.11 14.83 15.76
CA HIS A 131 8.50 15.72 14.78
C HIS A 131 8.25 14.94 13.49
N ARG A 132 7.16 15.23 12.77
CA ARG A 132 6.76 14.45 11.59
C ARG A 132 6.14 15.29 10.49
N ALA A 133 6.44 14.94 9.24
CA ALA A 133 5.84 15.52 8.05
C ALA A 133 5.74 14.47 6.94
N LEU A 134 4.92 14.76 5.94
CA LEU A 134 4.91 14.04 4.66
C LEU A 134 5.46 14.96 3.58
N ILE A 135 6.41 14.47 2.80
CA ILE A 135 6.76 15.06 1.50
C ILE A 135 5.86 14.39 0.47
N PHE A 136 4.86 15.12 -0.01
CA PHE A 136 3.94 14.61 -1.02
C PHE A 136 4.52 14.75 -2.41
N VAL A 137 4.40 13.67 -3.19
CA VAL A 137 4.62 13.63 -4.63
C VAL A 137 3.25 13.46 -5.26
N GLU A 138 2.76 14.50 -5.92
CA GLU A 138 1.43 14.54 -6.51
C GLU A 138 1.54 14.71 -8.01
N GLU A 139 0.89 13.82 -8.76
CA GLU A 139 0.69 13.99 -10.19
C GLU A 139 -0.30 15.13 -10.42
N VAL A 140 0.09 16.07 -11.27
CA VAL A 140 -0.75 17.20 -11.68
C VAL A 140 -1.00 17.12 -13.18
N ASN A 141 -2.14 17.67 -13.61
CA ASN A 141 -2.43 17.79 -15.05
C ASN A 141 -1.32 18.58 -15.74
N SER A 142 -0.86 18.08 -16.88
CA SER A 142 0.14 18.81 -17.66
C SER A 142 -0.56 19.91 -18.46
N ASN A 143 0.12 21.03 -18.70
CA ASN A 143 -0.39 22.08 -19.59
C ASN A 143 -0.57 21.61 -21.05
N GLN A 144 -0.15 20.39 -21.39
CA GLN A 144 -0.34 19.75 -22.70
C GLN A 144 -1.68 19.01 -22.84
N ASP A 145 -2.45 18.86 -21.74
CA ASP A 145 -3.74 18.17 -21.70
C ASP A 145 -4.92 19.05 -22.16
N LYS A 146 -4.69 20.05 -23.02
CA LYS A 146 -5.69 21.05 -23.47
C LYS A 146 -6.89 20.50 -24.27
N LYS A 147 -7.01 19.19 -24.48
CA LYS A 147 -8.20 18.59 -25.09
C LYS A 147 -8.94 17.75 -24.04
N PRO A 148 -10.22 18.05 -23.75
CA PRO A 148 -11.04 17.18 -22.92
C PRO A 148 -11.17 15.83 -23.63
N ARG A 149 -10.43 14.82 -23.18
CA ARG A 149 -10.71 13.44 -23.55
C ARG A 149 -11.87 12.95 -22.71
N SER A 150 -12.84 12.32 -23.35
CA SER A 150 -13.86 11.55 -22.65
C SER A 150 -13.16 10.43 -21.86
N GLY A 151 -13.12 10.56 -20.53
CA GLY A 151 -12.48 9.61 -19.62
C GLY A 151 -12.10 10.23 -18.27
N VAL A 152 -12.35 9.50 -17.18
CA VAL A 152 -11.88 9.88 -15.83
C VAL A 152 -10.39 9.59 -15.72
N ARG A 153 -9.58 10.60 -15.40
CA ARG A 153 -8.15 10.42 -15.07
C ARG A 153 -7.99 10.39 -13.56
N VAL A 154 -7.43 9.31 -13.03
CA VAL A 154 -7.04 9.21 -11.62
C VAL A 154 -5.65 9.82 -11.48
N LEU A 155 -5.53 10.90 -10.72
CA LEU A 155 -4.23 11.49 -10.38
C LEU A 155 -3.68 10.84 -9.11
N GLY A 156 -2.46 10.33 -9.18
CA GLY A 156 -1.79 9.71 -8.03
C GLY A 156 -1.22 10.75 -7.06
N ARG A 157 -1.31 10.47 -5.76
CA ARG A 157 -0.57 11.19 -4.70
C ARG A 157 0.10 10.17 -3.79
N PHE A 158 1.38 10.34 -3.54
CA PHE A 158 2.17 9.49 -2.63
C PHE A 158 2.85 10.35 -1.56
N GLY A 159 2.78 9.94 -0.30
CA GLY A 159 3.42 10.65 0.82
C GLY A 159 4.69 9.94 1.28
N VAL A 160 5.84 10.59 1.17
CA VAL A 160 7.10 10.13 1.78
C VAL A 160 7.15 10.58 3.22
N ALA A 161 7.13 9.64 4.16
CA ALA A 161 7.09 9.94 5.58
C ALA A 161 8.47 10.35 6.10
N VAL A 162 8.56 11.49 6.78
CA VAL A 162 9.78 11.94 7.46
C VAL A 162 9.48 12.06 8.94
N TYR A 163 10.22 11.32 9.76
CA TYR A 163 10.22 11.44 11.21
C TYR A 163 11.58 11.98 11.65
N ALA A 164 11.57 13.10 12.36
CA ALA A 164 12.76 13.71 12.92
C ALA A 164 12.73 13.58 14.45
N TYR A 165 13.83 13.16 15.03
CA TYR A 165 13.98 12.82 16.44
C TYR A 165 14.95 13.75 17.13
N VAL A 166 14.54 14.23 18.30
CA VAL A 166 15.29 15.15 19.14
C VAL A 166 15.36 14.59 20.56
N GLY A 167 16.56 14.48 21.11
CA GLY A 167 16.83 13.97 22.43
C GLY A 167 16.67 12.45 22.55
N SER A 168 16.30 12.01 23.75
CA SER A 168 16.06 10.59 24.02
C SER A 168 14.70 10.15 23.47
N ILE A 169 14.71 9.12 22.62
CA ILE A 169 13.51 8.56 22.00
C ILE A 169 13.13 7.24 22.67
N LYS A 170 11.87 7.15 23.07
CA LYS A 170 11.24 5.97 23.65
C LYS A 170 10.07 5.57 22.77
N LYS A 171 10.16 4.43 22.10
CA LYS A 171 9.07 3.82 21.30
C LYS A 171 8.44 2.70 22.11
N VAL A 172 7.50 3.04 22.98
CA VAL A 172 6.86 2.09 23.91
C VAL A 172 5.47 1.75 23.39
N GLY A 173 5.32 0.56 22.81
CA GLY A 173 4.07 0.08 22.24
C GLY A 173 3.43 -0.99 23.12
N VAL A 174 2.12 -0.89 23.34
CA VAL A 174 1.33 -1.88 24.08
C VAL A 174 0.26 -2.44 23.17
N LEU A 175 0.29 -3.75 22.94
CA LEU A 175 -0.78 -4.48 22.28
C LEU A 175 -1.82 -4.87 23.34
N ASN A 176 -2.93 -4.15 23.38
CA ASN A 176 -3.99 -4.34 24.37
C ASN A 176 -4.81 -5.61 24.08
N SER A 177 -5.19 -5.81 22.81
CA SER A 177 -5.97 -6.96 22.38
C SER A 177 -5.84 -7.22 20.88
N ILE A 178 -6.17 -8.46 20.48
CA ILE A 178 -6.43 -8.84 19.09
C ILE A 178 -7.81 -9.50 19.07
N SER A 179 -8.68 -9.07 18.16
CA SER A 179 -10.00 -9.67 17.98
C SER A 179 -10.27 -9.94 16.50
N VAL A 180 -10.94 -11.05 16.20
CA VAL A 180 -11.37 -11.39 14.84
C VAL A 180 -12.88 -11.27 14.74
N ASP A 181 -13.37 -10.43 13.81
CA ASP A 181 -14.77 -10.37 13.42
C ASP A 181 -14.98 -11.22 12.16
N SER A 182 -15.55 -12.40 12.38
CA SER A 182 -15.93 -13.35 11.34
C SER A 182 -17.43 -13.35 11.01
N LYS A 183 -18.23 -12.50 11.70
CA LYS A 183 -19.68 -12.42 11.50
C LYS A 183 -20.05 -11.41 10.43
N SER A 184 -19.24 -10.35 10.28
CA SER A 184 -19.49 -9.36 9.25
C SER A 184 -19.21 -9.90 7.84
N ASN A 185 -19.73 -9.21 6.83
CA ASN A 185 -19.59 -9.61 5.43
C ASN A 185 -18.13 -9.76 4.98
N ASN A 186 -17.19 -9.11 5.66
CA ASN A 186 -15.76 -9.12 5.37
C ASN A 186 -15.02 -9.50 6.65
N LEU A 187 -14.30 -10.63 6.62
CA LEU A 187 -13.48 -11.09 7.74
C LEU A 187 -12.43 -10.03 8.08
N LYS A 188 -12.40 -9.61 9.34
CA LYS A 188 -11.47 -8.57 9.82
C LYS A 188 -10.80 -9.00 11.10
N ALA A 189 -9.55 -8.61 11.26
CA ALA A 189 -8.88 -8.65 12.56
C ALA A 189 -8.57 -7.21 13.01
N ALA A 190 -8.89 -6.90 14.26
CA ALA A 190 -8.59 -5.62 14.88
C ALA A 190 -7.47 -5.79 15.90
N PHE A 191 -6.45 -4.95 15.80
CA PHE A 191 -5.32 -4.87 16.72
C PHE A 191 -5.45 -3.58 17.51
N ASP A 192 -5.73 -3.68 18.80
CA ASP A 192 -5.82 -2.53 19.69
C ASP A 192 -4.45 -2.22 20.27
N ILE A 193 -3.88 -1.08 19.87
CA ILE A 193 -2.50 -0.71 20.18
C ILE A 193 -2.47 0.68 20.82
N SER A 194 -1.65 0.84 21.86
CA SER A 194 -1.33 2.13 22.48
C SER A 194 0.15 2.49 22.32
N SER A 195 0.43 3.76 22.06
CA SER A 195 1.78 4.32 22.13
C SER A 195 1.94 5.11 23.43
N GLN A 196 2.76 4.59 24.34
CA GLN A 196 3.05 5.20 25.65
C GLN A 196 4.41 5.91 25.66
N GLY A 197 5.07 5.99 24.51
CA GLY A 197 6.35 6.66 24.32
C GLY A 197 6.24 8.10 23.81
N ASN A 198 7.37 8.68 23.45
CA ASN A 198 7.46 10.01 22.81
C ASN A 198 7.75 9.95 21.31
N ALA A 199 7.67 8.76 20.71
CA ALA A 199 7.74 8.51 19.27
C ALA A 199 6.71 7.45 18.87
N TYR A 200 6.38 7.41 17.58
CA TYR A 200 5.39 6.50 17.03
C TYR A 200 5.82 5.06 17.26
N VAL A 201 4.83 4.18 17.39
CA VAL A 201 5.02 2.73 17.34
C VAL A 201 4.34 2.16 16.12
N ARG A 202 4.84 1.04 15.61
CA ARG A 202 4.37 0.41 14.37
C ARG A 202 4.55 -1.09 14.48
N MET A 203 3.49 -1.80 14.09
CA MET A 203 3.53 -3.24 13.93
C MET A 203 4.26 -3.61 12.64
N ASN A 204 5.10 -4.64 12.70
CA ASN A 204 5.73 -5.26 11.54
C ASN A 204 5.53 -6.77 11.58
N GLY A 205 5.68 -7.43 10.44
CA GLY A 205 5.55 -8.88 10.31
C GLY A 205 4.38 -9.28 9.43
N GLN A 206 3.89 -10.49 9.66
CA GLN A 206 2.92 -11.15 8.82
C GLN A 206 1.81 -11.80 9.63
N TYR A 207 0.72 -12.10 8.94
CA TYR A 207 -0.30 -13.01 9.41
C TYR A 207 -0.39 -14.22 8.48
N ALA A 208 -0.88 -15.32 9.03
CA ALA A 208 -1.34 -16.48 8.29
C ALA A 208 -2.68 -16.94 8.85
N VAL A 209 -3.61 -17.31 7.99
CA VAL A 209 -4.85 -17.98 8.38
C VAL A 209 -4.66 -19.47 8.16
N TRP A 210 -4.78 -20.23 9.24
CA TRP A 210 -4.66 -21.68 9.23
C TRP A 210 -6.03 -22.34 9.41
N SER A 211 -6.26 -23.46 8.73
CA SER A 211 -7.30 -24.41 9.15
C SER A 211 -6.97 -24.90 10.56
N ALA A 212 -7.91 -24.85 11.50
CA ALA A 212 -7.63 -25.10 12.92
C ALA A 212 -7.04 -26.50 13.17
N ASN A 213 -7.47 -27.51 12.40
CA ASN A 213 -6.98 -28.89 12.51
C ASN A 213 -5.53 -29.10 12.01
N LYS A 214 -4.97 -28.12 11.29
CA LYS A 214 -3.60 -28.15 10.77
C LYS A 214 -2.70 -27.09 11.40
N TYR A 215 -3.20 -26.32 12.37
CA TYR A 215 -2.42 -25.29 13.04
C TYR A 215 -1.43 -25.92 14.02
N PRO A 216 -0.11 -25.73 13.84
CA PRO A 216 0.90 -26.39 14.67
C PRO A 216 1.15 -25.67 16.01
N GLY A 217 0.49 -24.53 16.26
CA GLY A 217 0.75 -23.66 17.42
C GLY A 217 1.73 -22.52 17.07
N ALA A 218 1.56 -21.36 17.73
CA ALA A 218 2.30 -20.12 17.42
C ALA A 218 3.81 -20.30 17.46
N SER A 219 4.33 -20.95 18.51
CA SER A 219 5.76 -21.21 18.67
C SER A 219 6.37 -22.12 17.59
N ALA A 220 5.53 -22.85 16.83
CA ALA A 220 5.96 -23.73 15.75
C ALA A 220 5.79 -23.10 14.36
N THR A 221 5.05 -22.00 14.24
CA THR A 221 4.95 -21.26 12.98
C THR A 221 6.15 -20.35 12.77
N LYS A 222 6.41 -20.00 11.51
CA LYS A 222 7.53 -19.17 11.10
C LYS A 222 7.08 -18.19 10.03
N GLN A 223 7.89 -17.15 9.83
CA GLN A 223 7.69 -16.25 8.71
C GLN A 223 7.69 -17.02 7.37
N ILE A 224 6.72 -16.71 6.53
CA ILE A 224 6.54 -17.34 5.22
C ILE A 224 7.38 -16.52 4.23
N ALA A 225 8.37 -17.17 3.63
CA ALA A 225 9.21 -16.51 2.64
C ALA A 225 8.42 -16.12 1.39
N ASN A 226 8.76 -14.97 0.80
CA ASN A 226 8.24 -14.52 -0.49
C ASN A 226 6.70 -14.40 -0.57
N LEU A 227 6.03 -13.96 0.50
CA LEU A 227 4.56 -13.81 0.56
C LEU A 227 3.94 -13.05 -0.63
N GLN A 228 4.68 -12.13 -1.25
CA GLN A 228 4.20 -11.34 -2.40
C GLN A 228 4.35 -12.07 -3.76
N ALA A 229 5.05 -13.20 -3.82
CA ALA A 229 5.17 -13.97 -5.05
C ALA A 229 3.87 -14.77 -5.29
N GLU A 230 3.30 -14.66 -6.49
CA GLU A 230 2.07 -15.38 -6.88
C GLU A 230 2.16 -16.90 -6.71
N LYS A 231 3.37 -17.46 -6.79
CA LYS A 231 3.67 -18.89 -6.63
C LYS A 231 4.33 -19.24 -5.30
N SER A 232 4.18 -18.39 -4.28
CA SER A 232 4.74 -18.69 -2.95
C SER A 232 4.17 -20.01 -2.40
N LYS A 233 5.06 -20.95 -2.09
CA LYS A 233 4.67 -22.23 -1.50
C LYS A 233 4.31 -21.99 -0.03
N LYS A 234 3.01 -21.87 0.23
CA LYS A 234 2.49 -21.75 1.59
C LYS A 234 2.58 -23.12 2.31
N PRO A 235 2.80 -23.14 3.63
CA PRO A 235 2.71 -24.37 4.43
C PRO A 235 1.35 -25.06 4.23
N ASP A 236 1.33 -26.40 4.32
CA ASP A 236 0.06 -27.13 4.30
C ASP A 236 -0.82 -26.69 5.47
N GLY A 237 -2.09 -26.40 5.19
CA GLY A 237 -3.05 -25.85 6.15
C GLY A 237 -3.18 -24.32 6.17
N VAL A 238 -2.27 -23.58 5.54
CA VAL A 238 -2.40 -22.12 5.38
C VAL A 238 -3.33 -21.81 4.21
N VAL A 239 -4.46 -21.17 4.51
CA VAL A 239 -5.50 -20.81 3.52
C VAL A 239 -5.41 -19.36 3.05
N ASP A 240 -4.81 -18.49 3.85
CA ASP A 240 -4.48 -17.11 3.49
C ASP A 240 -3.25 -16.61 4.26
N ALA A 241 -2.54 -15.61 3.72
CA ALA A 241 -1.41 -14.99 4.41
C ALA A 241 -1.07 -13.65 3.78
N GLY A 242 -0.50 -12.74 4.58
CA GLY A 242 -0.08 -11.43 4.11
C GLY A 242 0.66 -10.63 5.17
N SER A 243 0.95 -9.37 4.87
CA SER A 243 1.58 -8.46 5.82
C SER A 243 0.60 -7.95 6.86
N LEU A 244 1.08 -7.71 8.07
CA LEU A 244 0.31 -7.02 9.11
C LEU A 244 0.09 -5.54 8.74
N PRO A 245 -1.00 -4.90 9.25
CA PRO A 245 -1.19 -3.47 9.11
C PRO A 245 0.02 -2.68 9.61
N SER A 246 0.55 -1.79 8.77
CA SER A 246 1.76 -1.02 9.05
C SER A 246 1.51 0.46 9.33
N THR A 247 0.25 0.84 9.55
CA THR A 247 -0.12 2.19 9.99
C THR A 247 0.52 2.49 11.36
N PRO A 248 1.17 3.65 11.55
CA PRO A 248 1.78 3.98 12.84
C PRO A 248 0.72 4.36 13.88
N VAL A 249 1.00 4.09 15.16
CA VAL A 249 0.27 4.63 16.30
C VAL A 249 1.11 5.75 16.89
N LEU A 250 0.59 6.98 16.79
CA LEU A 250 1.30 8.21 17.17
C LEU A 250 1.50 8.30 18.69
N PRO A 251 2.53 9.03 19.16
CA PRO A 251 2.81 9.21 20.59
C PRO A 251 1.58 9.65 21.39
N GLY A 252 1.34 9.03 22.54
CA GLY A 252 0.23 9.39 23.42
C GLY A 252 -1.17 9.01 22.90
N THR A 253 -1.26 8.17 21.86
CA THR A 253 -2.54 7.74 21.28
C THR A 253 -2.80 6.25 21.43
N ARG A 254 -4.07 5.85 21.36
CA ARG A 254 -4.55 4.47 21.23
C ARG A 254 -5.35 4.36 19.93
N ARG A 255 -5.11 3.31 19.16
CA ARG A 255 -5.75 3.07 17.85
C ARG A 255 -6.10 1.61 17.68
N GLN A 256 -7.19 1.34 16.97
CA GLN A 256 -7.46 0.03 16.40
C GLN A 256 -6.96 -0.01 14.96
N LEU A 257 -6.01 -0.91 14.68
CA LEU A 257 -5.53 -1.17 13.33
C LEU A 257 -6.31 -2.34 12.75
N ILE A 258 -6.91 -2.15 11.58
CA ILE A 258 -7.76 -3.15 10.93
C ILE A 258 -6.98 -3.88 9.85
N LEU A 259 -6.89 -5.19 9.98
CA LEU A 259 -6.49 -6.11 8.93
C LEU A 259 -7.75 -6.63 8.24
N ASN A 260 -7.88 -6.33 6.94
CA ASN A 260 -8.95 -6.89 6.11
C ASN A 260 -8.45 -8.19 5.47
N ILE A 261 -9.10 -9.32 5.78
CA ILE A 261 -8.80 -10.61 5.17
C ILE A 261 -9.77 -10.76 3.99
N THR A 262 -9.26 -10.49 2.78
CA THR A 262 -10.08 -10.42 1.56
C THR A 262 -10.43 -11.79 1.00
N LYS A 263 -9.69 -12.83 1.39
CA LYS A 263 -9.99 -14.22 1.02
C LYS A 263 -11.31 -14.64 1.66
N LYS A 264 -12.28 -15.03 0.83
CA LYS A 264 -13.50 -15.68 1.30
C LYS A 264 -13.17 -17.10 1.76
N LEU A 265 -13.43 -17.39 3.03
CA LEU A 265 -13.23 -18.69 3.64
C LEU A 265 -14.56 -19.45 3.69
N PRO A 266 -14.58 -20.77 3.43
CA PRO A 266 -15.77 -21.59 3.66
C PRO A 266 -16.07 -21.67 5.18
N PRO A 267 -17.29 -22.10 5.56
CA PRO A 267 -17.61 -22.35 6.96
C PRO A 267 -16.65 -23.37 7.58
N GLY A 268 -16.17 -23.08 8.79
CA GLY A 268 -15.16 -23.90 9.45
C GLY A 268 -14.47 -23.21 10.62
N GLN A 269 -13.55 -23.94 11.24
CA GLN A 269 -12.72 -23.47 12.35
C GLN A 269 -11.33 -23.10 11.83
N TYR A 270 -10.85 -21.91 12.22
CA TYR A 270 -9.60 -21.34 11.75
C TYR A 270 -8.80 -20.73 12.90
N VAL A 271 -7.52 -20.48 12.65
CA VAL A 271 -6.66 -19.70 13.54
C VAL A 271 -6.00 -18.59 12.73
N LEU A 272 -6.15 -17.36 13.21
CA LEU A 272 -5.34 -16.24 12.75
C LEU A 272 -4.02 -16.29 13.52
N ASP A 273 -2.98 -16.74 12.84
CA ASP A 273 -1.62 -16.76 13.34
C ASP A 273 -0.94 -15.44 13.01
N VAL A 274 -0.35 -14.81 14.02
CA VAL A 274 0.34 -13.52 13.91
C VAL A 274 1.79 -13.73 14.31
N ASN A 275 2.71 -13.53 13.37
CA ASN A 275 4.15 -13.51 13.63
C ASN A 275 4.69 -12.12 13.27
N GLY A 276 4.96 -11.31 14.28
CA GLY A 276 5.42 -9.95 14.10
C GLY A 276 6.05 -9.35 15.33
N ASP A 277 6.21 -8.04 15.31
CA ASP A 277 6.68 -7.25 16.45
C ASP A 277 5.98 -5.89 16.49
N LEU A 278 5.92 -5.31 17.69
CA LEU A 278 5.61 -3.91 17.91
C LEU A 278 6.85 -3.22 18.48
N ASN A 279 7.65 -2.63 17.59
CA ASN A 279 8.92 -1.98 17.93
C ASN A 279 9.85 -2.87 18.78
N GLY A 280 10.01 -4.12 18.37
CA GLY A 280 10.87 -5.11 19.03
C GLY A 280 10.18 -5.95 20.10
N SER A 281 8.96 -5.61 20.51
CA SER A 281 8.15 -6.50 21.36
C SER A 281 7.48 -7.55 20.49
N ALA A 282 7.89 -8.80 20.59
CA ALA A 282 7.38 -9.88 19.77
C ALA A 282 5.85 -10.06 19.93
N ILE A 283 5.18 -10.28 18.80
CA ILE A 283 3.78 -10.70 18.71
C ILE A 283 3.79 -12.06 18.04
N ASP A 284 3.65 -13.11 18.85
CA ASP A 284 3.56 -14.49 18.40
C ASP A 284 2.31 -15.13 19.02
N LYS A 285 1.19 -15.04 18.31
CA LYS A 285 -0.14 -15.40 18.83
C LYS A 285 -1.00 -16.09 17.77
N GLY A 286 -1.67 -17.16 18.18
CA GLY A 286 -2.77 -17.77 17.44
C GLY A 286 -4.12 -17.35 18.01
N ILE A 287 -4.98 -16.75 17.19
CA ILE A 287 -6.31 -16.30 17.58
C ILE A 287 -7.35 -17.20 16.89
N PRO A 288 -7.99 -18.14 17.61
CA PRO A 288 -9.00 -19.01 17.04
C PRO A 288 -10.26 -18.22 16.65
N PHE A 289 -10.87 -18.57 15.53
CA PHE A 289 -12.14 -18.01 15.10
C PHE A 289 -12.94 -19.00 14.25
N THR A 290 -14.26 -18.81 14.22
CA THR A 290 -15.18 -19.64 13.45
C THR A 290 -15.80 -18.83 12.33
N VAL A 291 -15.82 -19.37 11.11
CA VAL A 291 -16.64 -18.87 10.01
C VAL A 291 -17.91 -19.71 9.98
N THR A 292 -19.06 -19.08 10.16
CA THR A 292 -20.36 -19.76 10.11
C THR A 292 -20.96 -19.72 8.70
N ALA A 293 -21.75 -20.72 8.35
CA ALA A 293 -22.57 -20.66 7.15
C ALA A 293 -23.49 -19.44 7.23
N ARG A 294 -23.55 -18.64 6.16
CA ARG A 294 -24.50 -17.53 6.10
C ARG A 294 -25.90 -18.11 5.94
N SER A 295 -26.83 -17.72 6.80
CA SER A 295 -28.25 -17.84 6.48
C SER A 295 -28.53 -17.02 5.22
N LYS A 296 -29.16 -17.63 4.23
CA LYS A 296 -29.63 -16.93 3.02
C LYS A 296 -30.63 -15.85 3.38
#